data_AF-A0A5K1CT08-F1
#
_entry.id   AF-A0A5K1CT08-F1
#
_cell.length_a   1.000
_cell.length_b   1.000
_cell.length_c   1.000
_cell.angle_alpha   90.00
_cell.angle_beta   90.00
_cell.angle_gamma   90.00
#
_symmetry.space_group_name_H-M   'P 1'
#
loop_
_entity.id
_entity.type
_entity.pdbx_description
1 polymer ?
#
loop_
_entity_poly.entity_id
_entity_poly.type
_entity_poly.pdbx_seq_one_letter_code
_entity_poly.pdbx_strand_id
1 'polypeptide(L)' 'HSGVRISGVTYSNIKGSSATPVAVKFACSPAAPCKAIRLADVKLMYQQQPTKSSCQNVVGTASGLVVPPSCF' A
#
# COMPACT_ATOMS: atom_id res chain seq x y z
N HIS A 1 -25.32 -0.41 -10.41
CA HIS A 1 -24.37 -0.01 -9.34
C HIS A 1 -23.01 0.27 -9.95
N SER A 2 -22.48 1.49 -9.85
CA SER A 2 -21.13 1.80 -10.31
C SER A 2 -20.15 1.65 -9.15
N GLY A 3 -19.20 0.72 -9.26
CA GLY A 3 -18.10 0.60 -8.31
C GLY A 3 -17.08 1.72 -8.55
N VAL A 4 -16.58 2.32 -7.47
CA VAL A 4 -15.55 3.36 -7.57
C VAL A 4 -14.26 2.74 -8.09
N ARG A 5 -13.71 3.29 -9.18
CA ARG A 5 -12.41 2.91 -9.72
C ARG A 5 -11.34 3.85 -9.19
N ILE A 6 -10.37 3.30 -8.48
CA ILE A 6 -9.20 4.03 -7.97
C ILE A 6 -8.02 3.76 -8.90
N SER A 7 -7.40 4.81 -9.42
CA SER A 7 -6.24 4.68 -10.30
C SER A 7 -5.28 5.85 -10.18
N GLY A 8 -3.98 5.61 -10.36
CA GLY A 8 -2.96 6.67 -10.46
C GLY A 8 -2.60 7.33 -9.13
N VAL A 9 -2.79 6.63 -8.01
CA VAL A 9 -2.52 7.18 -6.66
C VAL A 9 -1.06 6.97 -6.31
N THR A 10 -0.40 8.02 -5.83
CA THR A 10 0.99 7.96 -5.35
C THR A 10 1.06 8.25 -3.86
N TYR A 11 1.66 7.33 -3.11
CA TYR A 11 2.03 7.50 -1.71
C TYR A 11 3.54 7.64 -1.64
N SER A 12 4.02 8.80 -1.20
CA SER A 12 5.45 9.10 -1.21
C SER A 12 5.94 9.73 0.09
N ASN A 13 7.18 9.39 0.49
CA ASN A 13 7.88 9.97 1.65
C ASN A 13 7.10 9.85 2.97
N ILE A 14 6.43 8.71 3.19
CA ILE A 14 5.65 8.45 4.40
C ILE A 14 6.54 7.75 5.42
N LYS A 15 6.75 8.34 6.60
CA LYS A 15 7.61 7.77 7.65
C LYS A 15 6.92 7.85 8.99
N GLY A 16 6.99 6.78 9.78
CA GLY A 16 6.44 6.78 11.13
C GLY A 16 6.19 5.40 11.71
N SER A 17 5.26 5.35 12.67
CA SER A 17 4.83 4.13 13.33
C SER A 17 3.41 3.74 12.92
N SER A 18 3.19 2.44 12.74
CA SER A 18 1.85 1.85 12.61
C SER A 18 1.31 1.47 13.98
N ALA A 19 -0.01 1.57 14.16
CA ALA A 19 -0.71 1.07 15.34
C ALA A 19 -0.94 -0.45 15.29
N THR A 20 -0.75 -1.09 14.13
CA THR A 20 -0.94 -2.54 13.95
C THR A 20 0.20 -3.16 13.14
N PRO A 21 0.39 -4.50 13.17
CA PRO A 21 1.40 -5.17 12.36
C PRO A 21 1.23 -5.01 10.84
N VAL A 22 0.00 -4.74 10.37
CA VAL A 22 -0.29 -4.48 8.95
C VAL A 22 -0.38 -2.98 8.73
N ALA A 23 0.72 -2.38 8.28
CA ALA A 23 0.82 -0.93 8.11
C ALA A 23 0.22 -0.42 6.80
N VAL A 24 0.17 -1.27 5.77
CA VAL A 24 -0.39 -0.93 4.46
C VAL A 24 -1.43 -1.96 4.07
N LYS A 25 -2.65 -1.52 3.78
CA LYS A 25 -3.75 -2.39 3.34
C LYS A 25 -4.45 -1.80 2.12
N PHE A 26 -4.33 -2.47 0.99
CA PHE A 26 -5.08 -2.19 -0.23
C PHE A 26 -6.15 -3.26 -0.41
N ALA A 27 -7.41 -2.89 -0.24
CA ALA A 27 -8.55 -3.79 -0.39
C ALA A 27 -9.46 -3.29 -1.52
N CYS A 28 -9.19 -3.72 -2.75
CA CYS A 28 -9.93 -3.29 -3.93
C CYS A 28 -10.91 -4.37 -4.40
N SER A 29 -12.01 -3.94 -5.02
CA SER A 29 -13.04 -4.86 -5.52
C SER A 29 -12.50 -5.65 -6.72
N PRO A 30 -12.80 -6.97 -6.84
CA PRO A 30 -12.44 -7.74 -8.03
C PRO A 30 -13.12 -7.21 -9.31
N ALA A 31 -14.30 -6.59 -9.18
CA ALA A 31 -15.01 -5.98 -10.30
C ALA A 31 -14.40 -4.63 -10.75
N ALA A 32 -13.64 -3.98 -9.87
CA ALA A 32 -13.00 -2.68 -10.11
C ALA A 32 -11.63 -2.66 -9.42
N PRO A 33 -10.62 -3.39 -9.96
CA PRO A 33 -9.30 -3.45 -9.36
C PRO A 33 -8.63 -2.08 -9.35
N CYS A 34 -7.85 -1.80 -8.31
CA CYS A 34 -7.04 -0.60 -8.23
C CYS A 34 -5.84 -0.72 -9.17
N LYS A 35 -5.53 0.33 -9.93
CA LYS A 35 -4.44 0.30 -10.91
C LYS A 35 -3.49 1.48 -10.74
N ALA A 36 -2.25 1.32 -11.20
CA ALA A 36 -1.25 2.38 -11.17
C ALA A 36 -1.05 2.99 -9.77
N ILE A 37 -1.08 2.16 -8.72
CA ILE A 37 -0.73 2.59 -7.36
C ILE A 37 0.79 2.66 -7.25
N ARG A 38 1.32 3.73 -6.67
CA ARG A 38 2.76 3.92 -6.47
C ARG A 38 3.10 4.09 -5.00
N LEU A 39 4.06 3.30 -4.51
CA LEU A 39 4.70 3.48 -3.21
C LEU A 39 6.14 3.96 -3.44
N ALA A 40 6.51 5.11 -2.86
CA ALA A 40 7.86 5.64 -2.94
C ALA A 40 8.37 6.09 -1.58
N ASP A 41 9.51 5.56 -1.12
CA ASP A 41 10.14 5.98 0.14
C ASP A 41 9.19 5.97 1.36
N VAL A 42 8.51 4.83 1.54
CA VAL A 42 7.58 4.58 2.65
C VAL A 42 8.26 3.72 3.71
N LYS A 43 8.27 4.19 4.97
CA LYS A 43 8.83 3.47 6.11
C LYS A 43 7.91 3.53 7.33
N LEU A 44 7.17 2.45 7.55
CA LEU A 44 6.26 2.28 8.69
C LEU A 44 6.70 1.09 9.55
N MET A 45 6.84 1.31 10.85
CA MET A 45 7.27 0.28 11.81
C MET A 45 6.21 0.08 12.90
N TYR A 46 6.07 -1.13 13.43
CA TYR A 46 5.16 -1.42 14.54
C TYR A 46 6.00 -1.85 15.73
N GLN A 47 6.01 -1.08 16.81
CA GLN A 47 6.82 -1.39 18.01
C GLN A 47 8.30 -1.70 17.67
N GLN A 48 8.89 -0.89 16.79
CA GLN A 48 10.26 -1.07 16.25
C GLN A 48 10.49 -2.34 15.41
N GLN A 49 9.44 -3.11 15.12
CA GLN A 49 9.50 -4.27 14.24
C GLN A 49 9.06 -3.94 12.81
N PRO A 50 9.57 -4.68 11.81
CA PRO A 50 9.07 -4.60 10.44
C PRO A 50 7.58 -4.88 10.36
N THR A 51 6.86 -4.09 9.57
CA THR A 51 5.43 -4.27 9.35
C THR A 51 5.18 -5.10 8.09
N LYS A 52 3.92 -5.47 7.86
CA LYS A 52 3.46 -6.18 6.67
C LYS A 52 2.51 -5.33 5.84
N SER A 53 2.40 -5.69 4.56
CA SER A 53 1.40 -5.17 3.64
C SER A 53 0.34 -6.23 3.33
N SER A 54 -0.87 -5.81 3.02
CA SER A 54 -1.95 -6.67 2.53
C SER A 54 -2.54 -6.05 1.25
N CYS A 55 -2.66 -6.86 0.20
CA CYS A 55 -3.10 -6.44 -1.12
C CYS A 55 -4.21 -7.35 -1.62
N GLN A 56 -5.25 -6.74 -2.18
CA GLN A 56 -6.36 -7.44 -2.82
C GLN A 56 -6.80 -6.66 -4.06
N ASN A 57 -6.71 -7.30 -5.23
CA ASN A 57 -7.09 -6.74 -6.54
C ASN A 57 -6.45 -5.37 -6.82
N VAL A 58 -5.16 -5.23 -6.55
CA VAL A 58 -4.41 -4.00 -6.77
C VAL A 58 -3.18 -4.28 -7.62
N VAL A 59 -2.87 -3.38 -8.54
CA VAL A 59 -1.66 -3.41 -9.35
C VAL A 59 -0.93 -2.08 -9.21
N GLY A 60 0.37 -2.14 -9.00
CA GLY A 60 1.17 -0.97 -8.69
C GLY A 60 2.67 -1.22 -8.80
N THR A 61 3.44 -0.21 -8.40
CA THR A 61 4.91 -0.26 -8.39
C THR A 61 5.45 0.33 -7.10
N ALA A 62 6.55 -0.22 -6.62
CA ALA A 62 7.30 0.30 -5.48
C ALA A 62 8.66 0.82 -5.95
N SER A 63 9.14 1.90 -5.33
CA SER A 63 10.45 2.49 -5.64
C SER A 63 11.08 3.10 -4.39
N GLY A 64 12.42 3.10 -4.32
CA GLY A 64 13.14 3.56 -3.13
C GLY A 64 12.98 2.62 -1.93
N LEU A 65 13.06 3.17 -0.72
CA LEU A 65 12.92 2.36 0.51
C LEU A 65 11.44 2.12 0.82
N VAL A 66 10.99 0.87 0.78
CA VAL A 66 9.60 0.51 1.06
C VAL A 66 9.50 -0.56 2.15
N VAL A 67 9.15 -0.11 3.35
CA VAL A 67 8.85 -0.93 4.54
C VAL A 67 7.47 -0.51 5.03
N PRO A 68 6.45 -1.39 5.03
CA PRO A 68 6.50 -2.82 4.71
C PRO A 68 6.80 -3.10 3.22
N PRO A 69 7.36 -4.28 2.86
CA PRO A 69 7.54 -4.68 1.46
C PRO A 69 6.24 -4.54 0.69
N SER A 70 6.27 -4.09 -0.57
CA SER A 70 5.05 -4.00 -1.39
C SER A 70 4.52 -5.38 -1.78
N CYS A 71 3.19 -5.50 -1.92
CA CYS A 71 2.49 -6.73 -2.34
C CYS A 71 1.70 -6.57 -3.65
N PHE A 72 2.13 -5.64 -4.52
CA PHE A 72 1.55 -5.46 -5.85
C PHE A 72 1.88 -6.61 -6.80
#